data_AF-A0A369QQT3-F1
#
_entry.id   AF-A0A369QQT3-F1
#
_cell.length_a   1.000
_cell.length_b   1.000
_cell.length_c   1.000
_cell.angle_alpha   90.00
_cell.angle_beta   90.00
_cell.angle_gamma   90.00
#
_symmetry.space_group_name_H-M   'P 1'
#
loop_
_entity.id
_entity.type
_entity.pdbx_description
1 polymer ?
#
loop_
_entity_poly.entity_id
_entity_poly.type
_entity_poly.pdbx_seq_one_letter_code
_entity_poly.pdbx_strand_id
1 'polypeptide(L)' 'MTDWTSREFTLKLNFLNSGPYEATICQDGINADRYASDYQLFTKNITRNDSLPIKLAPGGGFLVRLKKE' A
#
# COMPACT_ATOMS: atom_id res chain seq x y z
N MET A 1 -0.34 -4.79 8.99
CA MET A 1 -1.40 -4.59 10.01
C MET A 1 -0.80 -3.74 11.10
N THR A 2 -1.53 -2.73 11.58
CA THR A 2 -1.08 -1.83 12.65
C THR A 2 -1.82 -2.11 13.96
N ASP A 3 -1.33 -1.56 15.06
CA ASP A 3 -2.03 -1.54 16.34
C ASP A 3 -3.02 -0.36 16.40
N TRP A 4 -3.46 0.05 17.59
CA TRP A 4 -4.37 1.19 17.76
C TRP A 4 -3.73 2.56 17.46
N THR A 5 -2.43 2.60 17.18
CA THR A 5 -1.71 3.79 16.75
C THR A 5 -1.64 3.79 15.23
N SER A 6 -1.96 4.94 14.62
CA SER A 6 -1.73 5.12 13.19
C SER A 6 -0.23 5.02 12.89
N ARG A 7 0.08 4.52 11.69
CA ARG A 7 1.47 4.32 11.27
C ARG A 7 1.67 4.80 9.85
N GLU A 8 2.71 5.59 9.65
CA GLU A 8 3.16 6.01 8.33
C GLU A 8 4.58 5.52 8.09
N PHE A 9 4.83 4.99 6.89
CA PHE A 9 6.16 4.59 6.47
C PHE A 9 6.25 4.55 4.94
N THR A 10 7.47 4.49 4.43
CA THR A 10 7.71 4.36 2.99
C THR A 10 8.30 2.99 2.69
N LEU A 11 7.61 2.20 1.87
CA LEU A 11 8.09 0.90 1.39
C LEU A 11 8.94 1.11 0.13
N LYS A 12 10.25 0.84 0.24
CA LYS A 12 11.15 0.79 -0.92
C LYS A 12 10.94 -0.52 -1.68
N LEU A 13 10.80 -0.45 -3.00
CA LEU A 13 10.54 -1.61 -3.85
C LEU A 13 11.82 -2.24 -4.43
N ASN A 14 12.97 -1.96 -3.81
CA ASN A 14 14.29 -2.42 -4.27
C ASN A 14 14.50 -3.94 -4.20
N PHE A 15 13.61 -4.66 -3.52
CA PHE A 15 13.55 -6.13 -3.48
C PHE A 15 13.02 -6.73 -4.80
N LEU A 16 12.40 -5.92 -5.67
CA LEU A 16 11.95 -6.38 -6.99
C LEU A 16 13.12 -6.56 -7.95
N ASN A 17 13.01 -7.58 -8.81
CA ASN A 17 13.90 -7.75 -9.95
C ASN A 17 13.69 -6.62 -10.97
N SER A 18 14.65 -6.43 -11.88
CA SER A 18 14.51 -5.46 -12.97
C SER A 18 13.31 -5.77 -13.87
N GLY A 19 12.63 -4.70 -14.31
CA GLY A 19 11.47 -4.76 -15.20
C GLY A 19 10.26 -4.00 -14.66
N PRO A 20 9.22 -3.82 -15.49
CA PRO A 20 7.95 -3.25 -15.08
C PRO A 20 7.14 -4.25 -14.25
N TYR A 21 6.38 -3.72 -13.29
CA TYR A 21 5.39 -4.46 -12.52
C TYR A 21 4.10 -3.66 -12.47
N GLU A 22 2.98 -4.38 -12.51
CA GLU A 22 1.67 -3.86 -12.17
C GLU A 22 1.46 -4.04 -10.65
N ALA A 23 1.28 -2.94 -9.93
CA ALA A 23 0.92 -2.96 -8.52
C ALA A 23 -0.58 -2.68 -8.34
N THR A 24 -1.33 -3.67 -7.86
CA THR A 24 -2.68 -3.46 -7.33
C THR A 24 -2.58 -3.16 -5.84
N ILE A 25 -2.99 -1.98 -5.41
CA ILE A 25 -2.82 -1.46 -4.05
C ILE A 25 -4.21 -1.28 -3.43
N CYS A 26 -4.42 -1.91 -2.28
CA CYS A 26 -5.54 -1.67 -1.38
C CYS A 26 -5.00 -0.97 -0.13
N GLN A 27 -5.50 0.22 0.18
CA GLN A 27 -5.08 1.00 1.35
C GLN A 27 -6.30 1.54 2.10
N ASP A 28 -6.10 1.78 3.40
CA ASP A 28 -7.07 2.45 4.24
C ASP A 28 -7.50 3.80 3.63
N GLY A 29 -8.81 4.05 3.59
CA GLY A 29 -9.39 5.32 3.18
C GLY A 29 -9.23 6.41 4.24
N ILE A 30 -9.58 7.64 3.89
CA ILE A 30 -9.38 8.80 4.76
C ILE A 30 -10.21 8.73 6.06
N ASN A 31 -11.33 7.99 6.07
CA ASN A 31 -12.17 7.76 7.24
C ASN A 31 -12.08 6.35 7.80
N ALA A 32 -11.03 5.58 7.45
CA ALA A 32 -10.88 4.19 7.90
C ALA A 32 -10.76 4.06 9.43
N ASP A 33 -10.42 5.16 10.12
CA ASP A 33 -10.44 5.26 11.59
C ASP A 33 -11.85 5.18 12.19
N ARG A 34 -12.88 5.55 11.42
CA ARG A 34 -14.30 5.57 11.85
C ARG A 34 -15.17 4.57 11.09
N TYR A 35 -14.81 4.25 9.85
CA TYR A 35 -15.55 3.34 8.99
C TYR A 35 -14.60 2.35 8.32
N ALA A 36 -14.53 1.13 8.86
CA ALA A 36 -13.58 0.10 8.44
C ALA A 36 -13.70 -0.33 6.97
N SER A 37 -14.84 -0.06 6.32
CA SER A 37 -15.03 -0.37 4.89
C SER A 37 -14.61 0.78 3.96
N ASP A 38 -14.11 1.90 4.50
CA ASP A 38 -13.49 2.96 3.69
C ASP A 38 -12.09 2.51 3.27
N TYR A 39 -11.95 2.01 2.04
CA TYR A 39 -10.67 1.63 1.46
C TYR A 39 -10.60 2.12 0.01
N GLN A 40 -9.36 2.33 -0.44
CA GLN A 40 -9.08 2.67 -1.83
C GLN A 40 -8.34 1.50 -2.50
N LEU A 41 -8.89 1.02 -3.61
CA LEU A 41 -8.27 0.02 -4.47
C LEU A 41 -7.91 0.65 -5.82
N PHE A 42 -6.63 0.60 -6.19
CA PHE A 42 -6.16 1.15 -7.47
C PHE A 42 -4.96 0.37 -8.01
N THR A 43 -4.70 0.53 -9.30
CA THR A 43 -3.56 -0.09 -9.98
C THR A 43 -2.61 0.98 -10.51
N LYS A 44 -1.29 0.73 -10.41
CA LYS A 44 -0.26 1.59 -11.00
C LYS A 44 0.94 0.77 -11.49
N ASN A 45 1.58 1.25 -12.54
CA ASN A 45 2.84 0.71 -13.02
C ASN A 45 3.99 1.22 -12.16
N ILE A 46 4.89 0.32 -11.79
CA ILE A 46 6.03 0.56 -10.91
C ILE A 46 7.24 -0.26 -11.34
N THR A 47 8.38 0.11 -10.76
CA THR A 47 9.68 -0.52 -10.91
C THR A 47 10.33 -0.69 -9.56
N ARG A 48 11.46 -1.41 -9.53
CA ARG A 48 12.29 -1.56 -8.32
C ARG A 48 12.86 -0.25 -7.75
N ASN A 49 12.86 0.82 -8.53
CA ASN A 49 13.36 2.13 -8.11
C ASN A 49 12.29 2.98 -7.43
N ASP A 50 11.02 2.55 -7.49
CA ASP A 50 9.92 3.26 -6.87
C ASP A 50 9.83 3.00 -5.36
N SER A 51 9.11 3.90 -4.70
CA SER A 51 8.77 3.78 -3.29
C SER A 51 7.29 4.08 -3.09
N LEU A 52 6.64 3.35 -2.19
CA LEU A 52 5.23 3.51 -1.87
C LEU A 52 5.09 4.13 -0.49
N PRO A 53 4.56 5.36 -0.36
CA PRO A 53 4.13 5.87 0.93
C PRO A 53 2.90 5.08 1.38
N ILE A 54 2.99 4.43 2.54
CA ILE A 54 1.90 3.69 3.17
C ILE A 54 1.44 4.48 4.39
N LYS A 55 0.13 4.69 4.49
CA LYS A 55 -0.55 5.21 5.68
C LYS A 55 -1.52 4.16 6.18
N LEU A 56 -1.41 3.81 7.45
CA LEU A 56 -2.29 2.85 8.12
C LEU A 56 -3.12 3.59 9.17
N ALA A 57 -4.44 3.46 9.08
CA ALA A 57 -5.35 3.90 10.12
C ALA A 57 -5.24 2.97 11.34
N PRO A 58 -5.65 3.39 12.56
CA PRO A 58 -5.69 2.52 13.74
C PRO A 58 -6.40 1.19 13.47
N GLY A 59 -5.76 0.07 13.80
CA GLY A 59 -6.27 -1.28 13.53
C GLY A 59 -6.35 -1.67 12.05
N GLY A 60 -5.91 -0.80 11.15
CA GLY A 60 -6.00 -0.94 9.71
C GLY A 60 -4.85 -1.69 9.06
N GLY A 61 -4.76 -1.55 7.74
CA GLY A 61 -3.88 -2.36 6.92
C GLY A 61 -3.65 -1.82 5.52
N PHE A 62 -2.72 -2.47 4.83
CA PHE A 62 -2.53 -2.28 3.42
C PHE A 62 -2.24 -3.63 2.77
N LEU A 63 -2.60 -3.75 1.51
CA LEU A 63 -2.27 -4.88 0.67
C LEU A 63 -1.73 -4.36 -0.65
N VAL A 64 -0.65 -4.97 -1.13
CA VAL A 64 -0.15 -4.73 -2.47
C VAL A 64 0.08 -6.06 -3.16
N ARG A 65 -0.57 -6.25 -4.31
CA ARG A 65 -0.28 -7.35 -5.23
C ARG A 65 0.65 -6.84 -6.31
N LEU A 66 1.82 -7.46 -6.42
CA LEU A 66 2.82 -7.14 -7.42
C LEU A 66 2.79 -8.24 -8.49
N LYS A 67 2.40 -7.87 -9.71
CA LYS A 67 2.41 -8.79 -10.86
C LYS A 67 3.48 -8.32 -11.83
N LYS A 68 4.42 -9.21 -12.14
CA LYS A 68 5.37 -8.96 -13.21
C LYS A 68 4.61 -9.03 -14.54
N GLU A 69 4.79 -8.03 -15.40
CA GLU A 69 4.33 -8.10 -16.78
C GLU A 69 5.11 -9.15 -17.58
#